data_AF-A0A226ETJ9-F1
#
_entry.id   AF-A0A226ETJ9-F1
#
_cell.length_a   1.000
_cell.length_b   1.000
_cell.length_c   1.000
_cell.angle_alpha   90.00
_cell.angle_beta   90.00
_cell.angle_gamma   90.00
#
_symmetry.space_group_name_H-M   'P 1'
#
loop_
_entity.id
_entity.type
_entity.pdbx_description
1 polymer ?
#
loop_
_entity_poly.entity_id
_entity_poly.type
_entity_poly.pdbx_seq_one_letter_code
_entity_poly.pdbx_strand_id
1 'polypeptide(L)'
;MTFKFSSFSFLDYMLCMLLIQSAIIKAEYNEDEIDLILTSTQKERLDKNIAWRKENRMDKILEEDWSDLNDEYKFVIEGCDYEGRPTAVAYVGDWDLRKLVIAGKGRRVMRYVDKLYEESNKILRNMQGGGSNSTRANLILEVSRFNVRQHFCPGSPQLALPIWDFVKPLMPKKSQEFVFIYGTNQNEWHKALWEKHRIDANKMSRALGGEGQDGLDFNTIADNNHYYQCPTTP
;
A
#
# COMPACT_ATOMS: atom_id res chain seq x y z
N MET A 1 24.76 -20.47 -0.70
CA MET A 1 25.36 -19.39 0.11
C MET A 1 24.31 -18.95 1.11
N THR A 2 24.55 -19.21 2.39
CA THR A 2 23.56 -19.10 3.47
C THR A 2 23.66 -17.71 4.10
N PHE A 3 22.66 -16.85 3.93
CA PHE A 3 22.64 -15.54 4.57
C PHE A 3 21.98 -15.64 5.95
N LYS A 4 22.79 -15.46 7.00
CA LYS A 4 22.37 -15.36 8.39
C LYS A 4 22.19 -13.89 8.73
N PHE A 5 20.96 -13.40 8.74
CA PHE A 5 20.65 -12.00 9.09
C PHE A 5 20.47 -11.88 10.61
N SER A 6 21.52 -11.42 11.29
CA SER A 6 21.48 -10.93 12.67
C SER A 6 21.35 -9.40 12.63
N SER A 7 20.40 -8.87 13.41
CA SER A 7 20.02 -7.45 13.58
C SER A 7 19.39 -6.77 12.36
N PHE A 8 18.06 -6.58 12.39
CA PHE A 8 17.31 -5.79 11.41
C PHE A 8 17.45 -4.30 11.73
N SER A 9 17.97 -3.52 10.77
CA SER A 9 18.08 -2.06 10.86
C SER A 9 16.83 -1.37 10.28
N PHE A 10 16.62 -0.09 10.61
CA PHE A 10 15.53 0.74 10.08
C PHE A 10 15.57 0.90 8.56
N LEU A 11 16.77 0.90 7.98
CA LEU A 11 16.97 0.82 6.54
C LEU A 11 16.41 -0.49 6.01
N ASP A 12 16.56 -1.62 6.71
CA ASP A 12 15.94 -2.87 6.29
C ASP A 12 14.42 -2.84 6.36
N TYR A 13 13.78 -2.01 7.20
CA TYR A 13 12.31 -1.88 7.25
C TYR A 13 11.75 -0.96 6.15
N MET A 14 12.37 0.19 5.91
CA MET A 14 12.00 1.08 4.80
C MET A 14 12.35 0.46 3.46
N LEU A 15 13.53 -0.14 3.35
CA LEU A 15 13.91 -0.98 2.24
C LEU A 15 12.99 -2.20 2.19
N CYS A 16 12.48 -2.79 3.28
CA CYS A 16 11.50 -3.89 3.20
C CYS A 16 10.09 -3.44 2.79
N MET A 17 9.63 -2.23 3.14
CA MET A 17 8.37 -1.68 2.61
C MET A 17 8.49 -1.35 1.12
N LEU A 18 9.61 -0.72 0.72
CA LEU A 18 9.97 -0.50 -0.68
C LEU A 18 10.30 -1.80 -1.40
N LEU A 19 10.84 -2.81 -0.70
CA LEU A 19 11.19 -4.12 -1.23
C LEU A 19 9.99 -5.07 -1.23
N ILE A 20 8.92 -4.82 -0.49
CA ILE A 20 7.66 -5.57 -0.61
C ILE A 20 6.92 -5.06 -1.83
N GLN A 21 6.88 -3.73 -2.02
CA GLN A 21 6.52 -3.16 -3.31
C GLN A 21 7.46 -3.67 -4.42
N SER A 22 8.78 -3.71 -4.19
CA SER A 22 9.72 -4.21 -5.18
C SER A 22 9.86 -5.73 -5.22
N ALA A 23 9.24 -6.54 -4.36
CA ALA A 23 9.28 -8.01 -4.40
C ALA A 23 8.07 -8.52 -5.17
N ILE A 24 6.94 -7.82 -5.02
CA ILE A 24 5.84 -7.88 -5.97
C ILE A 24 6.33 -7.47 -7.38
N ILE A 25 7.30 -6.54 -7.49
CA ILE A 25 7.83 -6.06 -8.79
C ILE A 25 9.17 -6.72 -9.22
N LYS A 26 9.99 -7.30 -8.33
CA LYS A 26 11.21 -8.06 -8.68
C LYS A 26 10.88 -9.42 -9.26
N ALA A 27 9.68 -9.93 -8.94
CA ALA A 27 9.11 -11.00 -9.73
C ALA A 27 8.86 -10.57 -11.18
N GLU A 28 8.89 -9.27 -11.52
CA GLU A 28 8.31 -8.74 -12.76
C GLU A 28 9.27 -8.44 -13.92
N TYR A 29 10.61 -8.30 -13.82
CA TYR A 29 11.41 -8.00 -15.04
C TYR A 29 12.89 -8.45 -15.03
N ASN A 30 13.27 -9.14 -16.11
CA ASN A 30 14.58 -9.10 -16.75
C ASN A 30 14.27 -9.05 -18.26
N GLU A 31 14.53 -7.92 -18.92
CA GLU A 31 14.24 -7.71 -20.34
C GLU A 31 15.45 -8.12 -21.17
N ASP A 32 15.26 -9.04 -22.13
CA ASP A 32 15.92 -9.11 -23.45
C ASP A 32 15.71 -10.51 -24.08
N GLU A 33 14.47 -10.85 -24.49
CA GLU A 33 14.10 -11.78 -25.59
C GLU A 33 12.58 -12.03 -25.56
N ILE A 34 11.85 -11.36 -26.46
CA ILE A 34 10.38 -11.18 -26.44
C ILE A 34 9.87 -11.81 -27.75
N ASP A 35 9.30 -13.01 -27.78
CA ASP A 35 7.84 -13.21 -27.65
C ASP A 35 7.44 -14.64 -27.22
N LEU A 36 8.38 -15.59 -27.18
CA LEU A 36 8.10 -16.99 -26.79
C LEU A 36 8.32 -17.25 -25.29
N ILE A 37 9.07 -16.37 -24.62
CA ILE A 37 9.46 -16.43 -23.20
C ILE A 37 8.39 -15.82 -22.27
N LEU A 38 7.45 -15.05 -22.81
CA LEU A 38 6.41 -14.35 -22.04
C LEU A 38 5.50 -15.30 -21.25
N THR A 39 5.17 -16.48 -21.78
CA THR A 39 4.26 -17.43 -21.11
C THR A 39 4.94 -18.25 -20.02
N SER A 40 6.18 -18.70 -20.25
CA SER A 40 6.94 -19.47 -19.26
C SER A 40 7.31 -18.63 -18.04
N THR A 41 7.69 -17.37 -18.25
CA THR A 41 8.06 -16.45 -17.16
C THR A 41 6.83 -16.00 -16.38
N GLN A 42 5.70 -15.73 -17.04
CA GLN A 42 4.43 -15.42 -16.36
C GLN A 42 3.93 -16.61 -15.55
N LYS A 43 3.99 -17.82 -16.12
CA LYS A 43 3.64 -19.05 -15.42
C LYS A 43 4.56 -19.29 -14.21
N GLU A 44 5.86 -19.10 -14.35
CA GLU A 44 6.80 -19.25 -13.24
C GLU A 44 6.51 -18.24 -12.12
N ARG A 45 6.21 -16.98 -12.44
CA ARG A 45 5.82 -15.95 -11.46
C ARG A 45 4.54 -16.31 -10.74
N LEU A 46 3.55 -16.78 -11.49
CA LEU A 46 2.28 -17.24 -10.93
C LEU A 46 2.51 -18.45 -10.02
N ASP A 47 3.26 -19.45 -10.47
CA ASP A 47 3.58 -20.66 -9.70
C ASP A 47 4.34 -20.29 -8.40
N LYS A 48 5.30 -19.36 -8.47
CA LYS A 48 6.00 -18.82 -7.29
C LYS A 48 5.06 -18.08 -6.34
N ASN A 49 4.13 -17.28 -6.86
CA ASN A 49 3.14 -16.59 -6.04
C ASN A 49 2.21 -17.58 -5.33
N ILE A 50 1.71 -18.59 -6.06
CA ILE A 50 0.85 -19.66 -5.51
C ILE A 50 1.60 -20.44 -4.41
N ALA A 51 2.87 -20.79 -4.66
CA ALA A 51 3.71 -21.45 -3.65
C ALA A 51 3.88 -20.57 -2.40
N TRP A 52 4.25 -19.30 -2.58
CA TRP A 52 4.38 -18.34 -1.47
C TRP A 52 3.08 -18.18 -0.69
N ARG A 53 1.93 -18.08 -1.37
CA ARG A 53 0.61 -17.97 -0.73
C ARG A 53 0.31 -19.19 0.13
N LYS A 54 0.62 -20.40 -0.35
CA LYS A 54 0.47 -21.65 0.39
C LYS A 54 1.39 -21.70 1.60
N GLU A 55 2.68 -21.42 1.42
CA GLU A 55 3.70 -21.42 2.47
C GLU A 55 3.37 -20.42 3.59
N ASN A 56 2.87 -19.24 3.21
CA ASN A 56 2.51 -18.17 4.14
C ASN A 56 1.03 -18.19 4.53
N ARG A 57 0.29 -19.27 4.23
CA ARG A 57 -1.12 -19.44 4.62
C ARG A 57 -2.00 -18.22 4.29
N MET A 58 -1.81 -17.62 3.12
CA MET A 58 -2.49 -16.38 2.73
C MET A 58 -4.01 -16.54 2.62
N ASP A 59 -4.51 -17.73 2.34
CA ASP A 59 -5.95 -17.99 2.24
C ASP A 59 -6.70 -17.81 3.58
N LYS A 60 -5.96 -17.75 4.69
CA LYS A 60 -6.50 -17.60 6.06
C LYS A 60 -6.12 -16.29 6.73
N ILE A 61 -5.40 -15.40 6.03
CA ILE A 61 -4.87 -14.17 6.63
C ILE A 61 -5.99 -13.23 7.15
N LEU A 62 -7.14 -13.21 6.48
CA LEU A 62 -8.29 -12.40 6.88
C LEU A 62 -9.06 -12.99 8.08
N GLU A 63 -8.79 -14.25 8.45
CA GLU A 63 -9.40 -14.95 9.59
C GLU A 63 -8.51 -14.91 10.85
N GLU A 64 -7.28 -14.40 10.73
CA GLU A 64 -6.38 -14.23 11.88
C GLU A 64 -6.90 -13.12 12.82
N ASP A 65 -6.53 -13.20 14.11
CA ASP A 65 -6.81 -12.10 15.05
C ASP A 65 -5.92 -10.91 14.70
N TRP A 66 -6.51 -9.72 14.57
CA TRP A 66 -5.85 -8.43 14.27
C TRP A 66 -6.26 -7.32 15.24
N SER A 67 -6.89 -7.66 16.36
CA SER A 67 -7.38 -6.71 17.37
C SER A 67 -6.28 -5.77 17.89
N ASP A 68 -5.02 -6.21 17.87
CA ASP A 68 -3.89 -5.40 18.32
C ASP A 68 -3.39 -4.35 17.32
N LEU A 69 -3.90 -4.36 16.08
CA LEU A 69 -3.44 -3.47 14.99
C LEU A 69 -4.58 -2.80 14.21
N ASN A 70 -5.75 -3.41 14.13
CA ASN A 70 -6.86 -2.97 13.28
C ASN A 70 -7.36 -1.56 13.61
N ASP A 71 -7.27 -1.10 14.86
CA ASP A 71 -7.80 0.21 15.24
C ASP A 71 -6.86 1.36 14.81
N GLU A 72 -5.56 1.16 14.99
CA GLU A 72 -4.54 2.19 14.80
C GLU A 72 -3.94 2.18 13.38
N TYR A 73 -3.78 1.00 12.77
CA TYR A 73 -2.96 0.83 11.55
C TYR A 73 -3.81 0.46 10.33
N LYS A 74 -4.93 1.13 10.08
CA LYS A 74 -5.87 0.74 9.00
C LYS A 74 -5.77 1.60 7.75
N PHE A 75 -6.16 1.02 6.62
CA PHE A 75 -6.48 1.79 5.43
C PHE A 75 -7.92 2.32 5.52
N VAL A 76 -8.14 3.46 4.87
CA VAL A 76 -9.45 4.09 4.70
C VAL A 76 -9.73 4.18 3.22
N ILE A 77 -10.89 3.70 2.75
CA ILE A 77 -11.36 4.03 1.41
C ILE A 77 -12.06 5.37 1.48
N GLU A 78 -11.41 6.38 0.90
CA GLU A 78 -11.86 7.76 0.94
C GLU A 78 -12.89 8.09 -0.15
N GLY A 79 -12.93 7.29 -1.22
CA GLY A 79 -13.75 7.59 -2.37
C GLY A 79 -13.37 6.77 -3.60
N CYS A 80 -13.67 7.31 -4.77
CA CYS A 80 -13.26 6.74 -6.05
C CYS A 80 -12.78 7.83 -7.01
N ASP A 81 -12.01 7.43 -8.01
CA ASP A 81 -11.67 8.31 -9.13
C ASP A 81 -12.78 8.37 -10.19
N TYR A 82 -12.55 9.17 -11.24
CA TYR A 82 -13.50 9.32 -12.35
C TYR A 82 -13.76 8.03 -13.14
N GLU A 83 -12.91 7.00 -12.98
CA GLU A 83 -13.10 5.68 -13.61
C GLU A 83 -13.80 4.68 -12.66
N GLY A 84 -14.21 5.14 -11.48
CA GLY A 84 -14.86 4.30 -10.47
C GLY A 84 -13.89 3.38 -9.72
N ARG A 85 -12.57 3.62 -9.79
CA ARG A 85 -11.59 2.86 -9.01
C ARG A 85 -11.54 3.39 -7.58
N PRO A 86 -11.54 2.53 -6.56
CA PRO A 86 -11.49 2.97 -5.17
C PRO A 86 -10.14 3.63 -4.86
N THR A 87 -10.18 4.66 -4.01
CA THR A 87 -8.98 5.35 -3.50
C THR A 87 -8.80 4.99 -2.04
N ALA A 88 -7.84 4.12 -1.76
CA ALA A 88 -7.43 3.74 -0.42
C ALA A 88 -6.34 4.68 0.10
N VAL A 89 -6.39 5.02 1.38
CA VAL A 89 -5.48 5.94 2.02
C VAL A 89 -4.93 5.32 3.29
N ALA A 90 -3.62 5.38 3.44
CA ALA A 90 -2.93 5.05 4.67
C ALA A 90 -2.41 6.35 5.30
N TYR A 91 -2.90 6.68 6.49
CA TYR A 91 -2.43 7.82 7.27
C TYR A 91 -1.14 7.47 8.01
N VAL A 92 -0.09 7.16 7.25
CA VAL A 92 1.19 6.66 7.76
C VAL A 92 1.82 7.64 8.76
N GLY A 93 1.59 8.94 8.59
CA GLY A 93 2.06 9.95 9.55
C GLY A 93 1.54 9.78 10.98
N ASP A 94 0.44 9.04 11.19
CA ASP A 94 -0.14 8.73 12.51
C ASP A 94 0.33 7.41 13.09
N TRP A 95 0.92 6.54 12.26
CA TRP A 95 1.25 5.20 12.65
C TRP A 95 2.56 5.18 13.46
N ASP A 96 2.48 4.83 14.75
CA ASP A 96 3.68 4.60 15.56
C ASP A 96 4.25 3.19 15.30
N LEU A 97 4.82 2.99 14.11
CA LEU A 97 5.43 1.73 13.69
C LEU A 97 6.66 1.38 14.54
N ARG A 98 7.38 2.40 15.02
CA ARG A 98 8.54 2.24 15.90
C ARG A 98 8.13 1.56 17.21
N LYS A 99 7.05 1.99 17.85
CA LYS A 99 6.54 1.38 19.07
C LYS A 99 6.30 -0.12 18.88
N LEU A 100 5.74 -0.53 17.74
CA LEU A 100 5.54 -1.95 17.41
C LEU A 100 6.87 -2.69 17.22
N VAL A 101 7.82 -2.11 16.49
CA VAL A 101 9.14 -2.74 16.26
C VAL A 101 9.91 -2.89 17.58
N ILE A 102 9.93 -1.86 18.43
CA ILE A 102 10.58 -1.91 19.76
C ILE A 102 9.91 -2.95 20.65
N ALA A 103 8.59 -3.11 20.55
CA ALA A 103 7.85 -4.16 21.24
C ALA A 103 8.08 -5.57 20.65
N GLY A 104 9.00 -5.73 19.68
CA GLY A 104 9.29 -7.02 19.04
C GLY A 104 8.24 -7.48 18.02
N LYS A 105 7.27 -6.63 17.67
CA LYS A 105 6.17 -6.94 16.75
C LYS A 105 6.50 -6.70 15.28
N GLY A 106 7.77 -6.51 14.89
CA GLY A 106 8.15 -6.22 13.49
C GLY A 106 7.61 -7.24 12.48
N ARG A 107 7.79 -8.55 12.71
CA ARG A 107 7.24 -9.59 11.83
C ARG A 107 5.71 -9.59 11.77
N ARG A 108 5.07 -9.26 12.89
CA ARG A 108 3.61 -9.17 13.02
C ARG A 108 3.06 -8.00 12.19
N VAL A 109 3.76 -6.87 12.16
CA VAL A 109 3.44 -5.74 11.28
C VAL A 109 3.57 -6.11 9.80
N MET A 110 4.63 -6.83 9.41
CA MET A 110 4.76 -7.24 8.00
C MET A 110 3.61 -8.15 7.57
N ARG A 111 3.24 -9.10 8.43
CA ARG A 111 2.09 -9.98 8.22
C ARG A 111 0.78 -9.20 8.15
N TYR A 112 0.66 -8.13 8.93
CA TYR A 112 -0.50 -7.24 8.88
C TYR A 112 -0.56 -6.39 7.60
N VAL A 113 0.58 -5.96 7.06
CA VAL A 113 0.63 -5.30 5.75
C VAL A 113 0.14 -6.24 4.64
N ASP A 114 0.55 -7.51 4.67
CA ASP A 114 0.00 -8.54 3.76
C ASP A 114 -1.53 -8.67 3.90
N LYS A 115 -2.07 -8.54 5.12
CA LYS A 115 -3.52 -8.55 5.38
C LYS A 115 -4.23 -7.37 4.71
N LEU A 116 -3.69 -6.15 4.84
CA LEU A 116 -4.25 -4.96 4.20
C LEU A 116 -4.29 -5.07 2.66
N TYR A 117 -3.27 -5.70 2.06
CA TYR A 117 -3.28 -6.01 0.62
C TYR A 117 -4.32 -7.07 0.26
N GLU A 118 -4.48 -8.14 1.04
CA GLU A 118 -5.50 -9.16 0.79
C GLU A 118 -6.93 -8.59 0.94
N GLU A 119 -7.17 -7.70 1.90
CA GLU A 119 -8.45 -6.98 2.03
C GLU A 119 -8.73 -6.10 0.82
N SER A 120 -7.73 -5.32 0.37
CA SER A 120 -7.86 -4.48 -0.82
C SER A 120 -8.23 -5.32 -2.06
N ASN A 121 -7.59 -6.48 -2.22
CA ASN A 121 -7.92 -7.40 -3.31
C ASN A 121 -9.33 -8.00 -3.17
N LYS A 122 -9.75 -8.35 -1.95
CA LYS A 122 -11.12 -8.85 -1.71
C LYS A 122 -12.17 -7.80 -2.04
N ILE A 123 -11.94 -6.54 -1.66
CA ILE A 123 -12.81 -5.41 -2.02
C ILE A 123 -12.93 -5.26 -3.53
N LEU A 124 -11.80 -5.22 -4.25
CA LEU A 124 -11.80 -5.13 -5.72
C LEU A 124 -12.55 -6.29 -6.38
N ARG A 125 -12.33 -7.54 -5.93
CA ARG A 125 -13.05 -8.71 -6.43
C ARG A 125 -14.55 -8.63 -6.19
N ASN A 126 -14.98 -8.12 -5.03
CA ASN A 126 -16.39 -7.92 -4.73
C ASN A 126 -17.01 -6.82 -5.59
N MET A 127 -16.30 -5.71 -5.83
CA MET A 127 -16.74 -4.66 -6.76
C MET A 127 -16.93 -5.23 -8.17
N GLN A 128 -16.00 -6.07 -8.64
CA GLN A 128 -16.10 -6.74 -9.94
C GLN A 128 -17.30 -7.70 -10.01
N GLY A 129 -17.51 -8.51 -8.97
CA GLY A 129 -18.68 -9.37 -8.86
C GLY A 129 -20.01 -8.59 -8.85
N GLY A 130 -19.97 -7.33 -8.40
CA GLY A 130 -21.09 -6.39 -8.43
C GLY A 130 -21.27 -5.63 -9.75
N GLY A 131 -20.47 -5.92 -10.79
CA GLY A 131 -20.56 -5.30 -12.12
C GLY A 131 -19.62 -4.13 -12.37
N SER A 132 -18.71 -3.81 -11.43
CA SER A 132 -17.66 -2.81 -11.68
C SER A 132 -16.56 -3.34 -12.60
N ASN A 133 -16.05 -2.48 -13.48
CA ASN A 133 -14.88 -2.79 -14.33
C ASN A 133 -13.53 -2.44 -13.66
N SER A 134 -13.52 -2.07 -12.38
CA SER A 134 -12.30 -1.70 -11.66
C SER A 134 -11.40 -2.91 -11.42
N THR A 135 -10.18 -2.87 -11.96
CA THR A 135 -9.13 -3.89 -11.74
C THR A 135 -8.00 -3.40 -10.84
N ARG A 136 -8.04 -2.12 -10.46
CA ARG A 136 -6.99 -1.42 -9.71
C ARG A 136 -7.62 -0.48 -8.70
N ALA A 137 -6.86 -0.18 -7.65
CA ALA A 137 -7.16 0.86 -6.66
C ALA A 137 -6.06 1.93 -6.71
N ASN A 138 -6.41 3.16 -6.34
CA ASN A 138 -5.43 4.20 -6.03
C ASN A 138 -4.99 4.04 -4.57
N LEU A 139 -3.70 4.23 -4.29
CA LEU A 139 -3.16 4.23 -2.93
C LEU A 139 -2.51 5.59 -2.64
N ILE A 140 -3.01 6.28 -1.62
CA ILE A 140 -2.40 7.51 -1.09
C ILE A 140 -1.74 7.17 0.25
N LEU A 141 -0.48 7.56 0.41
CA LEU A 141 0.21 7.51 1.69
C LEU A 141 0.29 8.94 2.24
N GLU A 142 -0.55 9.25 3.22
CA GLU A 142 -0.58 10.55 3.88
C GLU A 142 0.49 10.55 4.99
N VAL A 143 1.42 11.52 4.91
CA VAL A 143 2.64 11.55 5.73
C VAL A 143 2.88 12.90 6.40
N SER A 144 1.90 13.80 6.47
CA SER A 144 2.05 15.16 7.02
C SER A 144 2.45 15.18 8.49
N ARG A 145 2.01 14.18 9.29
CA ARG A 145 2.34 14.04 10.72
C ARG A 145 3.63 13.24 11.00
N PHE A 146 4.33 12.85 9.94
CA PHE A 146 5.57 12.09 10.04
C PHE A 146 6.65 12.87 10.81
N ASN A 147 7.31 12.21 11.75
CA ASN A 147 8.38 12.80 12.55
C ASN A 147 9.46 11.79 12.94
N VAL A 148 10.68 12.30 13.15
CA VAL A 148 11.88 11.50 13.45
C VAL A 148 11.72 10.67 14.73
N ARG A 149 11.01 11.17 15.75
CA ARG A 149 10.90 10.44 17.03
C ARG A 149 10.10 9.16 16.90
N GLN A 150 8.96 9.23 16.20
CA GLN A 150 8.04 8.10 16.03
C GLN A 150 8.40 7.23 14.84
N HIS A 151 9.05 7.77 13.82
CA HIS A 151 9.23 7.05 12.57
C HIS A 151 10.68 6.67 12.28
N PHE A 152 11.69 7.21 12.98
CA PHE A 152 13.10 6.87 12.75
C PHE A 152 13.70 6.15 13.96
N CYS A 153 14.67 5.26 13.73
CA CYS A 153 15.44 4.61 14.80
C CYS A 153 16.50 5.54 15.41
N PRO A 154 16.81 5.49 16.72
CA PRO A 154 17.74 6.42 17.36
C PRO A 154 19.20 6.22 16.94
N GLY A 155 19.52 5.04 16.39
CA GLY A 155 20.83 4.71 15.85
C GLY A 155 20.99 5.01 14.36
N SER A 156 19.96 5.55 13.70
CA SER A 156 20.03 5.99 12.32
C SER A 156 20.35 7.48 12.32
N PRO A 157 21.55 7.93 11.88
CA PRO A 157 21.87 9.35 11.86
C PRO A 157 20.83 10.13 11.04
N GLN A 158 20.66 11.43 11.35
CA GLN A 158 19.80 12.44 10.70
C GLN A 158 19.89 12.54 9.15
N LEU A 159 20.60 11.64 8.48
CA LEU A 159 20.86 11.58 7.04
C LEU A 159 19.69 11.07 6.19
N ALA A 160 18.59 10.63 6.78
CA ALA A 160 17.48 10.02 6.04
C ALA A 160 16.44 11.03 5.49
N LEU A 161 16.78 12.31 5.39
CA LEU A 161 15.87 13.32 4.85
C LEU A 161 15.85 13.45 3.32
N PRO A 162 16.87 13.04 2.54
CA PRO A 162 16.73 12.88 1.09
C PRO A 162 16.62 11.40 0.70
N ILE A 163 15.85 10.58 1.44
CA ILE A 163 15.68 9.14 1.12
C ILE A 163 15.21 8.93 -0.32
N TRP A 164 14.35 9.80 -0.85
CA TRP A 164 13.76 9.61 -2.17
C TRP A 164 14.77 9.62 -3.31
N ASP A 165 15.74 10.54 -3.30
CA ASP A 165 16.75 10.63 -4.36
C ASP A 165 17.66 9.39 -4.40
N PHE A 166 17.80 8.69 -3.26
CA PHE A 166 18.51 7.42 -3.16
C PHE A 166 17.63 6.20 -3.48
N VAL A 167 16.33 6.27 -3.18
CA VAL A 167 15.38 5.17 -3.38
C VAL A 167 14.90 5.08 -4.82
N LYS A 168 14.62 6.21 -5.46
CA LYS A 168 14.03 6.25 -6.81
C LYS A 168 14.85 5.47 -7.84
N PRO A 169 16.20 5.57 -7.89
CA PRO A 169 17.01 4.76 -8.82
C PRO A 169 16.99 3.25 -8.53
N LEU A 170 16.66 2.85 -7.30
CA LEU A 170 16.56 1.44 -6.90
C LEU A 170 15.21 0.80 -7.24
N MET A 171 14.22 1.61 -7.62
CA MET A 171 12.91 1.12 -8.06
C MET A 171 12.92 0.72 -9.53
N PRO A 172 12.20 -0.34 -9.93
CA PRO A 172 11.98 -0.69 -11.32
C PRO A 172 11.39 0.50 -12.11
N LYS A 173 11.82 0.71 -13.36
CA LYS A 173 11.41 1.87 -14.18
C LYS A 173 9.89 2.04 -14.27
N LYS A 174 9.18 0.92 -14.46
CA LYS A 174 7.70 0.85 -14.48
C LYS A 174 7.07 1.36 -13.17
N SER A 175 7.72 1.17 -12.03
CA SER A 175 7.28 1.68 -10.72
C SER A 175 7.44 3.18 -10.58
N GLN A 176 8.47 3.74 -11.19
CA GLN A 176 8.72 5.17 -11.17
C GLN A 176 7.64 5.96 -11.93
N GLU A 177 6.87 5.29 -12.81
CA GLU A 177 5.78 5.90 -13.57
C GLU A 177 4.49 6.09 -12.75
N PHE A 178 4.29 5.32 -11.69
CA PHE A 178 3.06 5.35 -10.89
C PHE A 178 3.24 5.82 -9.43
N VAL A 179 4.47 6.10 -9.00
CA VAL A 179 4.73 6.67 -7.67
C VAL A 179 4.97 8.17 -7.79
N PHE A 180 4.12 8.95 -7.14
CA PHE A 180 4.19 10.41 -7.10
C PHE A 180 4.34 10.90 -5.67
N ILE A 181 5.29 11.81 -5.43
CA ILE A 181 5.52 12.43 -4.13
C ILE A 181 5.21 13.91 -4.25
N TYR A 182 4.45 14.42 -3.30
CA TYR A 182 4.12 15.83 -3.19
C TYR A 182 4.66 16.39 -1.88
N GLY A 183 5.01 17.69 -1.89
CA GLY A 183 5.41 18.41 -0.69
C GLY A 183 4.22 18.84 0.17
N THR A 184 4.46 19.78 1.07
CA THR A 184 3.45 20.31 2.00
C THR A 184 2.50 21.34 1.37
N ASN A 185 2.72 21.73 0.11
CA ASN A 185 1.88 22.71 -0.57
C ASN A 185 0.52 22.09 -0.94
N GLN A 186 -0.49 22.39 -0.14
CA GLN A 186 -1.84 21.85 -0.30
C GLN A 186 -2.46 22.11 -1.66
N ASN A 187 -2.28 23.32 -2.19
CA ASN A 187 -2.83 23.67 -3.50
C ASN A 187 -2.20 22.84 -4.63
N GLU A 188 -0.92 22.51 -4.51
CA GLU A 188 -0.20 21.71 -5.50
C GLU A 188 -0.71 20.27 -5.53
N TRP A 189 -0.76 19.61 -4.36
CA TRP A 189 -1.17 18.21 -4.32
C TRP A 189 -2.67 18.03 -4.50
N HIS A 190 -3.53 18.94 -4.01
CA HIS A 190 -4.95 18.96 -4.38
C HIS A 190 -5.12 19.03 -5.89
N LYS A 191 -4.48 20.02 -6.54
CA LYS A 191 -4.54 20.17 -7.99
C LYS A 191 -4.09 18.89 -8.71
N ALA A 192 -3.04 18.25 -8.22
CA ALA A 192 -2.58 17.00 -8.79
C ALA A 192 -3.56 15.83 -8.57
N LEU A 193 -4.16 15.66 -7.39
CA LEU A 193 -5.16 14.63 -7.14
C LEU A 193 -6.36 14.79 -8.09
N TRP A 194 -6.87 16.01 -8.22
CA TRP A 194 -8.09 16.29 -8.99
C TRP A 194 -7.86 16.28 -10.49
N GLU A 195 -6.83 17.00 -10.97
CA GLU A 195 -6.61 17.20 -12.40
C GLU A 195 -5.76 16.11 -13.01
N LYS A 196 -4.62 15.78 -12.39
CA LYS A 196 -3.64 14.84 -12.94
C LYS A 196 -4.03 13.39 -12.69
N HIS A 197 -4.37 13.05 -11.45
CA HIS A 197 -4.71 11.68 -11.04
C HIS A 197 -6.20 11.38 -11.16
N ARG A 198 -7.00 12.38 -11.56
CA ARG A 198 -8.41 12.20 -11.91
C ARG A 198 -9.23 11.63 -10.74
N ILE A 199 -8.83 11.92 -9.50
CA ILE A 199 -9.59 11.56 -8.30
C ILE A 199 -10.79 12.49 -8.21
N ASP A 200 -11.97 11.94 -7.92
CA ASP A 200 -13.22 12.70 -7.89
C ASP A 200 -13.37 13.40 -6.54
N ALA A 201 -13.17 14.72 -6.50
CA ALA A 201 -13.23 15.51 -5.27
C ALA A 201 -14.61 15.40 -4.58
N ASN A 202 -15.70 15.21 -5.34
CA ASN A 202 -17.05 15.05 -4.78
C ASN A 202 -17.25 13.70 -4.08
N LYS A 203 -16.35 12.75 -4.31
CA LYS A 203 -16.37 11.43 -3.69
C LYS A 203 -15.31 11.26 -2.62
N MET A 204 -14.43 12.25 -2.42
CA MET A 204 -13.38 12.23 -1.41
C MET A 204 -13.82 13.01 -0.18
N SER A 205 -13.43 12.54 1.01
CA SER A 205 -13.75 13.26 2.24
C SER A 205 -13.05 14.62 2.33
N ARG A 206 -13.54 15.44 3.26
CA ARG A 206 -12.94 16.74 3.59
C ARG A 206 -11.54 16.61 4.18
N ALA A 207 -11.16 15.46 4.73
CA ALA A 207 -9.82 15.24 5.29
C ALA A 207 -8.72 15.41 4.24
N LEU A 208 -9.03 15.10 2.96
CA LEU A 208 -8.13 15.27 1.82
C LEU A 208 -8.53 16.42 0.90
N GLY A 209 -9.35 17.35 1.41
CA GLY A 209 -9.80 18.53 0.68
C GLY A 209 -10.89 18.28 -0.36
N GLY A 210 -11.61 17.15 -0.26
CA GLY A 210 -12.79 16.87 -1.07
C GLY A 210 -14.09 17.41 -0.47
N GLU A 211 -15.20 17.12 -1.14
CA GLU A 211 -16.56 17.57 -0.80
C GLU A 211 -17.51 16.40 -0.49
N GLY A 212 -17.01 15.17 -0.58
CA GLY A 212 -17.76 13.93 -0.42
C GLY A 212 -18.00 13.52 1.04
N GLN A 213 -18.54 12.31 1.18
CA GLN A 213 -18.78 11.67 2.47
C GLN A 213 -17.46 11.29 3.16
N ASP A 214 -17.53 11.04 4.47
CA ASP A 214 -16.39 10.53 5.22
C ASP A 214 -15.96 9.15 4.71
N GLY A 215 -14.65 8.92 4.69
CA GLY A 215 -14.09 7.64 4.26
C GLY A 215 -14.47 6.49 5.18
N LEU A 216 -14.52 5.28 4.62
CA LEU A 216 -14.81 4.05 5.35
C LEU A 216 -13.52 3.31 5.65
N ASP A 217 -13.25 3.01 6.91
CA ASP A 217 -12.11 2.18 7.27
C ASP A 217 -12.30 0.72 6.87
N PHE A 218 -11.19 0.01 6.70
CA PHE A 218 -11.21 -1.38 6.27
C PHE A 218 -11.94 -2.32 7.24
N ASN A 219 -11.99 -2.00 8.53
CA ASN A 219 -12.74 -2.81 9.50
C ASN A 219 -14.25 -2.71 9.24
N THR A 220 -14.74 -1.48 9.03
CA THR A 220 -16.14 -1.21 8.69
C THR A 220 -16.54 -1.92 7.39
N ILE A 221 -15.64 -1.91 6.40
CA ILE A 221 -15.85 -2.62 5.13
C ILE A 221 -15.81 -4.14 5.33
N ALA A 222 -14.90 -4.64 6.18
CA ALA A 222 -14.78 -6.06 6.49
C ALA A 222 -16.06 -6.61 7.14
N ASP A 223 -16.67 -5.86 8.05
CA ASP A 223 -17.95 -6.19 8.70
C ASP A 223 -19.09 -6.34 7.67
N ASN A 224 -19.03 -5.59 6.57
CA ASN A 224 -19.93 -5.73 5.43
C ASN A 224 -19.43 -6.75 4.38
N ASN A 225 -18.73 -7.80 4.82
CA ASN A 225 -18.11 -8.83 3.98
C ASN A 225 -17.26 -8.27 2.83
N HIS A 226 -16.56 -7.16 3.08
CA HIS A 226 -15.72 -6.46 2.12
C HIS A 226 -16.48 -5.91 0.91
N TYR A 227 -17.77 -5.64 1.07
CA TYR A 227 -18.57 -5.00 0.03
C TYR A 227 -18.46 -3.49 0.13
N TYR A 228 -17.98 -2.87 -0.94
CA TYR A 228 -17.86 -1.42 -1.08
C TYR A 228 -18.40 -1.01 -2.44
N GLN A 229 -19.11 0.11 -2.48
CA GLN A 229 -19.54 0.77 -3.71
C GLN A 229 -19.05 2.21 -3.66
N CYS A 230 -18.59 2.70 -4.81
CA CYS A 230 -18.22 4.12 -4.92
C CYS A 230 -19.42 4.99 -4.55
N PRO A 231 -19.21 6.06 -3.74
CA PRO A 231 -20.26 7.01 -3.44
C PRO A 231 -20.88 7.54 -4.73
N THR A 232 -22.21 7.59 -4.77
CA THR A 232 -22.91 8.36 -5.79
C THR A 232 -22.73 9.83 -5.46
N THR A 233 -22.45 10.66 -6.47
CA THR A 233 -22.49 12.12 -6.31
C THR A 233 -23.86 12.51 -5.74
N PRO A 234 -23.92 13.49 -4.82
CA PRO A 234 -25.19 14.07 -4.37
C PRO A 234 -26.07 14.56 -5.52
#